data_AF-A0A933U3Q4-F1
#
_entry.id   AF-A0A933U3Q4-F1
#
_cell.length_a   1.000
_cell.length_b   1.000
_cell.length_c   1.000
_cell.angle_alpha   90.00
_cell.angle_beta   90.00
_cell.angle_gamma   90.00
#
_symmetry.space_group_name_H-M   'P 1'
#
loop_
_entity.id
_entity.type
_entity.pdbx_description
1 polymer ?
#
loop_
_entity_poly.entity_id
_entity_poly.type
_entity_poly.pdbx_seq_one_letter_code
_entity_poly.pdbx_strand_id
1 'polypeptide(L)'
;MSPSVEPSWPTPLEPCDTLHGGLQRGRGDAVLAALERADDEARALLLDCILRDPRGNQQDESRAVAYGELAWTLALDVEPLVERVRTCDPTDEFSEGADYRRDAGLARDVLCELARRGHRRALEVLRDYVAWGHRWNWVLRGLAEDGDLERVRGLDEVIARRF
;
A
#
# COMPACT_ATOMS: atom_id res chain seq x y z
N MET A 1 28.80 -16.41 -2.29
CA MET A 1 27.64 -15.57 -1.95
C MET A 1 26.89 -16.29 -0.85
N SER A 2 26.97 -15.81 0.38
CA SER A 2 26.10 -16.33 1.45
C SER A 2 24.65 -16.06 1.03
N PRO A 3 23.72 -17.01 1.19
CA PRO A 3 22.32 -16.71 0.97
C PRO A 3 21.97 -15.57 1.94
N SER A 4 21.50 -14.45 1.40
CA SER A 4 20.91 -13.39 2.20
C SER A 4 19.82 -14.05 3.04
N VAL A 5 20.03 -14.12 4.36
CA VAL A 5 18.99 -14.60 5.28
C VAL A 5 17.87 -13.57 5.17
N GLU A 6 16.80 -13.95 4.48
CA GLU A 6 15.62 -13.09 4.39
C GLU A 6 15.06 -12.88 5.80
N PRO A 7 14.71 -11.64 6.17
CA PRO A 7 14.20 -11.36 7.50
C PRO A 7 12.95 -12.18 7.80
N SER A 8 12.88 -12.72 9.01
CA SER A 8 11.73 -13.48 9.50
C SER A 8 10.49 -12.60 9.52
N TRP A 9 9.36 -13.14 9.08
CA TRP A 9 8.04 -12.53 9.26
C TRP A 9 7.44 -12.92 10.63
N PRO A 10 6.75 -12.01 11.33
CA PRO A 10 6.60 -10.59 11.03
C PRO A 10 7.94 -9.84 11.15
N THR A 11 8.11 -8.80 10.31
CA THR A 11 9.29 -7.93 10.37
C THR A 11 9.46 -7.45 11.81
N PRO A 12 10.65 -7.61 12.43
CA PRO A 12 10.87 -7.10 13.77
C PRO A 12 10.52 -5.62 13.85
N LEU A 13 9.70 -5.27 14.84
CA LEU A 13 9.30 -3.88 15.05
C LEU A 13 10.44 -3.14 15.75
N GLU A 14 10.75 -1.94 15.26
CA GLU A 14 11.69 -1.02 15.88
C GLU A 14 11.19 -0.56 17.27
N PRO A 15 12.09 -0.10 18.16
CA PRO A 15 11.70 0.40 19.48
C PRO A 15 10.58 1.44 19.40
N CYS A 16 9.60 1.34 20.30
CA CYS A 16 8.33 2.09 20.21
C CYS A 16 8.46 3.61 20.44
N ASP A 17 9.61 4.05 20.92
CA ASP A 17 10.01 5.44 21.15
C ASP A 17 10.75 6.05 19.94
N THR A 18 11.05 5.25 18.91
CA THR A 18 11.56 5.74 17.64
C THR A 18 10.42 6.15 16.70
N LEU A 19 10.69 7.07 15.77
CA LEU A 19 9.73 7.44 14.73
C LEU A 19 9.29 6.22 13.91
N HIS A 20 10.24 5.36 13.53
CA HIS A 20 9.94 4.15 12.75
C HIS A 20 9.04 3.19 13.54
N GLY A 21 9.40 2.85 14.78
CA GLY A 21 8.61 1.95 15.61
C GLY A 21 7.22 2.50 15.95
N GLY A 22 7.09 3.83 16.03
CA GLY A 22 5.80 4.50 16.16
C GLY A 22 4.93 4.39 14.90
N LEU A 23 5.52 4.66 13.73
CA LEU A 23 4.85 4.50 12.43
C LEU A 23 4.42 3.05 12.21
N GLN A 24 5.29 2.07 12.47
CA GLN A 24 4.99 0.64 12.31
C GLN A 24 3.83 0.15 13.18
N ARG A 25 3.52 0.87 14.27
CA ARG A 25 2.39 0.59 15.19
C ARG A 25 1.18 1.48 14.94
N GLY A 26 1.21 2.30 13.89
CA GLY A 26 0.11 3.21 13.54
C GLY A 26 -0.14 4.31 14.56
N ARG A 27 0.87 4.71 15.36
CA ARG A 27 0.65 5.74 16.38
C ARG A 27 0.47 7.12 15.75
N GLY A 28 -0.60 7.83 16.14
CA GLY A 28 -0.92 9.15 15.61
C GLY A 28 0.15 10.21 15.90
N ASP A 29 0.82 10.16 17.05
CA ASP A 29 1.92 11.08 17.37
C ASP A 29 3.14 10.87 16.47
N ALA A 30 3.44 9.63 16.07
CA ALA A 30 4.48 9.34 15.08
C ALA A 30 4.10 9.86 13.68
N VAL A 31 2.83 9.77 13.29
CA VAL A 31 2.34 10.37 12.03
C VAL A 31 2.50 11.89 12.05
N LEU A 32 2.12 12.55 13.15
CA LEU A 32 2.31 13.99 13.31
C LEU A 32 3.78 14.38 13.28
N ALA A 33 4.65 13.65 13.98
CA ALA A 33 6.09 13.90 13.97
C ALA A 33 6.70 13.73 12.56
N ALA A 34 6.24 12.74 11.77
CA ALA A 34 6.67 12.57 10.39
C ALA A 34 6.23 13.75 9.49
N LEU A 35 5.01 14.25 9.68
CA LEU A 35 4.50 15.44 8.98
C LEU A 35 5.29 16.70 9.33
N GLU A 36 5.62 16.89 10.61
CA GLU A 36 6.39 18.05 11.08
C GLU A 36 7.81 18.06 10.53
N ARG A 37 8.46 16.90 10.45
CA ARG A 37 9.81 16.77 9.90
C ARG A 37 9.86 16.98 8.39
N ALA A 38 8.92 16.36 7.67
CA ALA A 38 8.80 16.39 6.22
C ALA A 38 10.10 16.13 5.42
N ASP A 39 11.00 15.34 5.99
CA ASP A 39 12.33 15.04 5.44
C ASP A 39 12.38 13.67 4.73
N ASP A 40 13.53 13.40 4.11
CA ASP A 40 13.73 12.16 3.34
C ASP A 40 13.76 10.91 4.23
N GLU A 41 14.14 11.07 5.50
CA GLU A 41 14.07 9.99 6.47
C GLU A 41 12.61 9.60 6.75
N ALA A 42 11.73 10.56 7.03
CA ALA A 42 10.30 10.31 7.22
C ALA A 42 9.66 9.63 5.99
N ARG A 43 10.03 10.06 4.78
CA ARG A 43 9.61 9.41 3.52
C ARG A 43 10.08 7.96 3.45
N ALA A 44 11.35 7.71 3.75
CA ALA A 44 11.93 6.36 3.72
C ALA A 44 11.29 5.43 4.75
N LEU A 45 11.03 5.92 5.96
CA LEU A 45 10.38 5.15 7.03
C LEU A 45 8.92 4.82 6.69
N LEU A 46 8.18 5.78 6.13
CA LEU A 46 6.83 5.53 5.62
C LEU A 46 6.86 4.47 4.50
N LEU A 47 7.79 4.62 3.55
CA LEU A 47 7.93 3.67 2.46
C LEU A 47 8.22 2.25 2.96
N ASP A 48 9.10 2.09 3.95
CA ASP A 48 9.38 0.80 4.57
C ASP A 48 8.11 0.20 5.22
N CYS A 49 7.35 1.02 5.96
CA CYS A 49 6.11 0.60 6.58
C CYS A 49 5.06 0.14 5.55
N ILE A 50 4.93 0.83 4.42
CA ILE A 50 3.98 0.45 3.36
C ILE A 50 4.43 -0.85 2.67
N LEU A 51 5.71 -0.95 2.32
CA LEU A 51 6.25 -2.07 1.55
C LEU A 51 6.41 -3.36 2.38
N ARG A 52 6.56 -3.24 3.70
CA ARG A 52 6.73 -4.40 4.59
C ARG A 52 5.53 -4.66 5.48
N ASP A 53 4.50 -3.84 5.40
CA ASP A 53 3.26 -3.89 6.18
C ASP A 53 3.45 -4.50 7.59
N PRO A 54 3.81 -3.72 8.61
CA PRO A 54 4.17 -4.26 9.92
C PRO A 54 2.99 -4.88 10.70
N ARG A 55 1.79 -4.99 10.11
CA ARG A 55 0.62 -5.58 10.74
C ARG A 55 0.77 -7.10 10.82
N GLY A 56 0.59 -7.65 12.03
CA GLY A 56 0.50 -9.10 12.22
C GLY A 56 -0.77 -9.69 11.58
N ASN A 57 -1.88 -8.94 11.64
CA ASN A 57 -3.11 -9.25 10.92
C ASN A 57 -3.64 -7.98 10.26
N GLN A 58 -3.78 -8.00 8.94
CA GLN A 58 -4.20 -6.84 8.15
C GLN A 58 -5.70 -6.53 8.30
N GLN A 59 -6.49 -7.46 8.84
CA GLN A 59 -7.93 -7.28 9.06
C GLN A 59 -8.26 -6.50 10.33
N ASP A 60 -7.32 -6.40 11.28
CA ASP A 60 -7.59 -5.80 12.60
C ASP A 60 -7.69 -4.26 12.52
N GLU A 61 -7.02 -3.65 11.54
CA GLU A 61 -7.02 -2.19 11.35
C GLU A 61 -6.66 -1.79 9.91
N SER A 62 -7.09 -0.60 9.50
CA SER A 62 -6.67 0.03 8.24
C SER A 62 -5.65 1.15 8.50
N ARG A 63 -4.47 1.05 7.88
CA ARG A 63 -3.44 2.10 7.89
C ARG A 63 -3.46 2.99 6.65
N ALA A 64 -4.22 2.60 5.63
CA ALA A 64 -4.20 3.22 4.33
C ALA A 64 -4.53 4.72 4.39
N VAL A 65 -5.58 5.11 5.13
CA VAL A 65 -6.00 6.52 5.24
C VAL A 65 -4.87 7.39 5.77
N ALA A 66 -4.26 7.01 6.90
CA ALA A 66 -3.20 7.79 7.53
C ALA A 66 -1.92 7.80 6.70
N TYR A 67 -1.53 6.65 6.12
CA TYR A 67 -0.34 6.57 5.27
C TYR A 67 -0.53 7.24 3.92
N GLY A 68 -1.75 7.23 3.37
CA GLY A 68 -2.10 7.95 2.15
C GLY A 68 -2.06 9.47 2.36
N GLU A 69 -2.53 9.95 3.52
CA GLU A 69 -2.39 11.36 3.90
C GLU A 69 -0.92 11.76 4.04
N LEU A 70 -0.13 10.91 4.71
CA LEU A 70 1.30 11.16 4.88
C LEU A 70 2.04 11.11 3.54
N ALA A 71 1.76 10.11 2.70
CA ALA A 71 2.37 9.97 1.38
C ALA A 71 2.03 11.15 0.47
N TRP A 72 0.78 11.63 0.51
CA TRP A 72 0.35 12.83 -0.22
C TRP A 72 1.08 14.07 0.27
N THR A 73 1.06 14.32 1.57
CA THR A 73 1.63 15.53 2.17
C THR A 73 3.15 15.59 2.02
N LEU A 74 3.82 14.44 2.11
CA LEU A 74 5.26 14.34 1.94
C LEU A 74 5.71 14.30 0.47
N ALA A 75 4.77 14.27 -0.49
CA ALA A 75 5.05 14.04 -1.91
C ALA A 75 5.93 12.79 -2.12
N LEU A 76 5.51 11.68 -1.50
CA LEU A 76 6.22 10.40 -1.59
C LEU A 76 6.27 9.92 -3.05
N ASP A 77 7.44 9.47 -3.50
CA ASP A 77 7.56 8.77 -4.78
C ASP A 77 6.76 7.46 -4.74
N VAL A 78 5.80 7.32 -5.66
CA VAL A 78 4.91 6.17 -5.73
C VAL A 78 5.49 5.01 -6.53
N GLU A 79 6.56 5.20 -7.31
CA GLU A 79 7.06 4.12 -8.18
C GLU A 79 7.46 2.85 -7.43
N PRO A 80 8.07 2.90 -6.22
CA PRO A 80 8.31 1.69 -5.43
C PRO A 80 7.02 0.94 -5.04
N LEU A 81 5.92 1.65 -4.80
CA LEU A 81 4.60 1.07 -4.49
C LEU A 81 4.02 0.44 -5.77
N VAL A 82 4.13 1.15 -6.90
CA VAL A 82 3.69 0.66 -8.21
C VAL A 82 4.41 -0.64 -8.57
N GLU A 83 5.74 -0.68 -8.42
CA GLU A 83 6.54 -1.87 -8.69
C GLU A 83 6.13 -3.02 -7.76
N ARG A 84 5.90 -2.72 -6.47
CA ARG A 84 5.39 -3.73 -5.53
C ARG A 84 4.05 -4.29 -6.00
N VAL A 85 3.07 -3.45 -6.33
CA VAL A 85 1.74 -3.91 -6.78
C VAL A 85 1.84 -4.74 -8.07
N ARG A 86 2.77 -4.42 -8.97
CA ARG A 86 2.98 -5.15 -10.23
C ARG A 86 3.65 -6.50 -10.07
N THR A 87 4.57 -6.63 -9.13
CA THR A 87 5.37 -7.84 -8.93
C THR A 87 4.79 -8.80 -7.89
N CYS A 88 3.90 -8.30 -7.04
CA CYS A 88 3.41 -8.99 -5.85
C CYS A 88 1.86 -9.00 -5.85
N ASP A 89 1.31 -9.86 -6.71
CA ASP A 89 -0.13 -10.09 -6.81
C ASP A 89 -0.42 -11.58 -6.53
N PRO A 90 -0.68 -11.96 -5.26
CA PRO A 90 -0.89 -13.36 -4.93
C PRO A 90 -2.15 -13.86 -5.64
N THR A 91 -1.98 -14.83 -6.53
CA THR A 91 -3.07 -15.50 -7.26
C THR A 91 -3.84 -16.49 -6.39
N ASP A 92 -3.35 -16.78 -5.18
CA ASP A 92 -3.96 -17.72 -4.24
C ASP A 92 -3.73 -17.29 -2.79
N GLU A 93 -4.83 -17.01 -2.08
CA GLU A 93 -4.86 -16.68 -0.65
C GLU A 93 -4.65 -17.89 0.26
N PHE A 94 -4.76 -19.11 -0.28
CA PHE A 94 -4.80 -20.35 0.48
C PHE A 94 -3.70 -21.35 0.09
N SER A 95 -2.78 -20.97 -0.78
CA SER A 95 -1.61 -21.78 -1.08
C SER A 95 -0.80 -21.96 0.21
N GLU A 96 -0.61 -23.20 0.67
CA GLU A 96 0.33 -23.50 1.75
C GLU A 96 1.73 -23.00 1.35
N GLY A 97 2.26 -22.02 2.08
CA GLY A 97 3.50 -21.34 1.73
C GLY A 97 3.34 -20.08 0.85
N ALA A 98 2.11 -19.60 0.63
CA ALA A 98 1.85 -18.27 0.11
C ALA A 98 2.58 -17.26 1.00
N ASP A 99 3.60 -16.64 0.42
CA ASP A 99 4.43 -15.71 1.15
C ASP A 99 3.63 -14.43 1.38
N TYR A 100 3.03 -14.29 2.57
CA TYR A 100 2.34 -13.07 2.99
C TYR A 100 3.26 -11.84 2.89
N ARG A 101 4.59 -12.03 2.85
CA ARG A 101 5.59 -10.97 2.56
C ARG A 101 5.45 -10.38 1.15
N ARG A 102 4.81 -11.12 0.23
CA ARG A 102 4.45 -10.67 -1.14
C ARG A 102 3.03 -10.14 -1.22
N ASP A 103 2.31 -9.91 -0.12
CA ASP A 103 1.04 -9.18 -0.24
C ASP A 103 1.34 -7.69 -0.45
N ALA A 104 0.97 -7.17 -1.62
CA ALA A 104 1.00 -5.74 -1.91
C ALA A 104 -0.25 -5.00 -1.38
N GLY A 105 -1.03 -5.60 -0.47
CA GLY A 105 -2.29 -5.07 0.06
C GLY A 105 -2.21 -3.63 0.52
N LEU A 106 -1.35 -3.34 1.50
CA LEU A 106 -1.21 -1.97 2.00
C LEU A 106 -0.70 -1.00 0.93
N ALA A 107 0.21 -1.43 0.06
CA ALA A 107 0.67 -0.61 -1.07
C ALA A 107 -0.47 -0.28 -2.05
N ARG A 108 -1.33 -1.26 -2.39
CA ARG A 108 -2.53 -1.05 -3.20
C ARG A 108 -3.49 -0.07 -2.53
N ASP A 109 -3.75 -0.25 -1.24
CA ASP A 109 -4.69 0.60 -0.51
C ASP A 109 -4.18 2.05 -0.39
N VAL A 110 -2.87 2.23 -0.16
CA VAL A 110 -2.25 3.57 -0.17
C VAL A 110 -2.30 4.20 -1.57
N LEU A 111 -2.08 3.44 -2.64
CA LEU A 111 -2.27 3.94 -4.00
C LEU A 111 -3.73 4.36 -4.24
N CYS A 112 -4.71 3.62 -3.70
CA CYS A 112 -6.12 4.01 -3.77
C CYS A 112 -6.32 5.37 -3.09
N GLU A 113 -5.83 5.54 -1.86
CA GLU A 113 -5.91 6.80 -1.11
C GLU A 113 -5.29 7.99 -1.84
N LEU A 114 -4.14 7.76 -2.49
CA LEU A 114 -3.48 8.76 -3.34
C LEU A 114 -4.30 9.08 -4.58
N ALA A 115 -4.88 8.08 -5.25
CA ALA A 115 -5.75 8.29 -6.40
C ALA A 115 -7.00 9.11 -6.04
N ARG A 116 -7.62 8.86 -4.87
CA ARG A 116 -8.75 9.67 -4.37
C ARG A 116 -8.38 11.13 -4.10
N ARG A 117 -7.13 11.38 -3.70
CA ARG A 117 -6.57 12.73 -3.51
C ARG A 117 -6.13 13.39 -4.82
N GLY A 118 -6.28 12.72 -5.97
CA GLY A 118 -5.96 13.26 -7.28
C GLY A 118 -4.58 12.90 -7.81
N HIS A 119 -3.88 11.92 -7.20
CA HIS A 119 -2.58 11.46 -7.70
C HIS A 119 -2.72 10.68 -9.02
N ARG A 120 -2.49 11.37 -10.15
CA ARG A 120 -2.71 10.84 -11.50
C ARG A 120 -2.02 9.51 -11.77
N ARG A 121 -0.74 9.37 -11.41
CA ARG A 121 0.03 8.15 -11.65
C ARG A 121 -0.51 6.95 -10.85
N ALA A 122 -1.01 7.19 -9.64
CA ALA A 122 -1.61 6.15 -8.83
C ALA A 122 -2.93 5.66 -9.46
N LEU A 123 -3.76 6.61 -9.92
CA LEU A 123 -4.99 6.29 -10.65
C LEU A 123 -4.72 5.50 -11.94
N GLU A 124 -3.76 5.93 -12.75
CA GLU A 124 -3.39 5.24 -14.00
C GLU A 124 -2.98 3.79 -13.75
N VAL A 125 -2.11 3.55 -12.77
CA VAL A 125 -1.64 2.21 -12.42
C VAL A 125 -2.77 1.34 -11.87
N LEU A 126 -3.65 1.89 -11.03
CA LEU A 126 -4.77 1.12 -10.48
C LEU A 126 -5.81 0.77 -11.54
N ARG A 127 -6.07 1.68 -12.48
CA ARG A 127 -6.96 1.39 -13.63
C ARG A 127 -6.38 0.31 -14.54
N ASP A 128 -5.07 0.34 -14.79
CA ASP A 128 -4.34 -0.73 -15.50
C ASP A 128 -4.41 -2.06 -14.74
N TYR A 129 -4.19 -2.04 -13.42
CA TYR A 129 -4.26 -3.22 -12.55
C TYR A 129 -5.62 -3.91 -12.62
N VAL A 130 -6.73 -3.17 -12.77
CA VAL A 130 -8.07 -3.78 -12.91
C VAL A 130 -8.17 -4.72 -14.12
N ALA A 131 -7.35 -4.55 -15.16
CA ALA A 131 -7.37 -5.41 -16.34
C ALA A 131 -6.75 -6.80 -16.10
N TRP A 132 -5.76 -6.91 -15.22
CA TRP A 132 -4.97 -8.14 -15.07
C TRP A 132 -4.87 -8.66 -13.63
N GLY A 133 -4.97 -7.79 -12.62
CA GLY A 133 -4.76 -8.13 -11.22
C GLY A 133 -5.78 -9.11 -10.65
N HIS A 134 -5.35 -9.96 -9.73
CA HIS A 134 -6.19 -10.93 -9.02
C HIS A 134 -7.15 -10.22 -8.06
N ARG A 135 -6.67 -9.19 -7.35
CA ARG A 135 -7.48 -8.37 -6.43
C ARG A 135 -8.15 -7.17 -7.12
N TRP A 136 -8.48 -7.28 -8.41
CA TRP A 136 -9.07 -6.17 -9.19
C TRP A 136 -10.35 -5.60 -8.56
N ASN A 137 -11.17 -6.45 -7.93
CA ASN A 137 -12.42 -6.07 -7.27
C ASN A 137 -12.17 -5.21 -6.02
N TRP A 138 -11.06 -5.43 -5.30
CA TRP A 138 -10.64 -4.59 -4.20
C TRP A 138 -10.22 -3.20 -4.67
N VAL A 139 -9.42 -3.14 -5.75
CA VAL A 139 -9.03 -1.87 -6.37
C VAL A 139 -10.25 -1.10 -6.90
N LEU A 140 -11.19 -1.77 -7.56
CA LEU A 140 -12.43 -1.14 -8.03
C LEU A 140 -13.22 -0.52 -6.87
N ARG A 141 -13.37 -1.24 -5.75
CA ARG A 141 -14.03 -0.74 -4.54
C ARG A 141 -13.28 0.45 -3.93
N GLY A 142 -11.96 0.35 -3.81
CA GLY A 142 -11.12 1.45 -3.29
C GLY A 142 -11.22 2.71 -4.14
N LEU A 143 -11.15 2.58 -5.47
CA LEU A 143 -11.28 3.72 -6.38
C LEU A 143 -12.64 4.41 -6.30
N ALA A 144 -13.71 3.72 -5.89
CA ALA A 144 -15.07 4.25 -5.78
C ALA A 144 -15.54 4.45 -4.33
N GLU A 145 -14.66 4.36 -3.34
CA GLU A 145 -15.04 4.29 -1.91
C GLU A 145 -15.80 5.53 -1.42
N ASP A 146 -15.47 6.71 -1.95
CA ASP A 146 -16.11 7.98 -1.67
C ASP A 146 -17.24 8.35 -2.65
N GLY A 147 -17.60 7.43 -3.56
CA GLY A 147 -18.71 7.58 -4.51
C GLY A 147 -18.38 8.33 -5.80
N ASP A 148 -17.14 8.77 -6.01
CA ASP A 148 -16.71 9.40 -7.26
C ASP A 148 -16.51 8.34 -8.36
N LEU A 149 -17.49 8.28 -9.28
CA LEU A 149 -17.50 7.28 -10.34
C LEU A 149 -16.58 7.62 -11.52
N GLU A 150 -16.02 8.84 -11.61
CA GLU A 150 -15.13 9.19 -12.72
C GLU A 150 -13.87 8.32 -12.72
N ARG A 151 -13.35 7.98 -11.53
CA ARG A 151 -12.18 7.11 -11.36
C ARG A 151 -12.37 5.70 -11.91
N VAL A 152 -13.60 5.22 -11.96
CA VAL A 152 -13.96 3.86 -12.42
C VAL A 152 -14.68 3.84 -13.77
N ARG A 153 -14.94 5.01 -14.37
CA ARG A 153 -15.58 5.13 -15.68
C ARG A 153 -14.84 4.29 -16.74
N GLY A 154 -15.60 3.47 -17.48
CA GLY A 154 -15.10 2.60 -18.55
C GLY A 154 -14.42 1.31 -18.07
N LEU A 155 -14.31 1.07 -16.75
CA LEU A 155 -13.76 -0.19 -16.24
C LEU A 155 -14.75 -1.35 -16.34
N ASP A 156 -16.04 -1.08 -16.55
CA ASP A 156 -17.06 -2.08 -16.84
C ASP A 156 -16.72 -2.90 -18.10
N GLU A 157 -16.31 -2.25 -19.19
CA GLU A 157 -15.84 -2.96 -20.39
C GLU A 157 -14.54 -3.74 -20.14
N VAL A 158 -13.64 -3.18 -19.33
CA VAL A 158 -12.37 -3.84 -18.96
C VAL A 158 -12.65 -5.12 -18.19
N ILE A 159 -13.55 -5.07 -17.21
CA ILE A 159 -13.96 -6.21 -16.40
C ILE A 159 -14.70 -7.24 -17.25
N ALA A 160 -15.58 -6.81 -18.16
CA ALA A 160 -16.30 -7.73 -19.05
C ALA A 160 -15.35 -8.55 -19.93
N ARG A 161 -14.21 -8.00 -20.36
CA ARG A 161 -13.19 -8.72 -21.15
C ARG A 161 -12.38 -9.75 -20.34
N ARG A 162 -12.54 -9.80 -19.01
CA ARG A 162 -11.86 -10.77 -18.14
C ARG A 162 -12.56 -12.14 -18.09
N PHE A 163 -13.80 -12.22 -18.58
CA PHE A 163 -14.67 -13.40 -18.54
C PHE A 163 -15.13 -13.77 -19.95
#